data_AF-A0A914E0F1-F1
#
_entry.id   AF-A0A914E0F1-F1
#
_cell.length_a   1.000
_cell.length_b   1.000
_cell.length_c   1.000
_cell.angle_alpha   90.00
_cell.angle_beta   90.00
_cell.angle_gamma   90.00
#
_symmetry.space_group_name_H-M   'P 1'
#
loop_
_entity.id
_entity.type
_entity.pdbx_description
1 polymer ?
#
loop_
_entity_poly.entity_id
_entity_poly.type
_entity_poly.pdbx_seq_one_letter_code
_entity_poly.pdbx_strand_id
1 'polypeptide(L)'
;MSFSSSYANLPQSVGKCKVCGEDVPRGEDMTVDRITIHTKCFICPICQAKCFVGSCARDQGVESRYGVYWYCGEHMLLPPGQKTSKLQELNMGKGHKKANGPAAGAQDVKKAEKTRELQAKLKEAEEQRKKYEQLCKDLEAQLKAL
;
A
#
# COMPACT_ATOMS: atom_id res chain seq x y z
N MET A 1 21.86 -7.61 46.45
CA MET A 1 22.08 -6.82 45.23
C MET A 1 21.16 -7.38 44.16
N SER A 2 19.99 -6.76 44.01
CA SER A 2 18.97 -7.21 43.06
C SER A 2 19.31 -6.64 41.69
N PHE A 3 19.92 -7.45 40.83
CA PHE A 3 20.12 -7.09 39.43
C PHE A 3 18.77 -7.17 38.72
N SER A 4 18.06 -6.05 38.69
CA SER A 4 16.90 -5.83 37.82
C SER A 4 17.35 -5.97 36.37
N SER A 5 17.24 -7.19 35.86
CA SER A 5 17.60 -7.57 34.49
C SER A 5 16.50 -7.07 33.54
N SER A 6 16.53 -5.78 33.23
CA SER A 6 15.59 -5.08 32.37
C SER A 6 15.81 -5.33 30.87
N TYR A 7 16.54 -6.39 30.48
CA TYR A 7 16.89 -6.70 29.08
C TYR A 7 16.07 -7.85 28.46
N ALA A 8 15.00 -8.30 29.10
CA ALA A 8 14.26 -9.50 28.67
C ALA A 8 13.28 -9.30 27.49
N ASN A 9 13.25 -8.13 26.82
CA ASN A 9 12.24 -7.86 25.80
C ASN A 9 12.74 -7.01 24.62
N LEU A 10 13.96 -7.27 24.12
CA LEU A 10 14.30 -6.80 22.78
C LEU A 10 13.58 -7.68 21.74
N PRO A 11 12.79 -7.10 20.81
CA PRO A 11 12.26 -7.87 19.69
C PRO A 11 13.44 -8.37 18.87
N GLN A 12 13.76 -9.65 19.00
CA GLN A 12 14.84 -10.26 18.26
C GLN A 12 14.37 -10.45 16.81
N SER A 13 14.74 -9.53 15.92
CA SER A 13 14.52 -9.68 14.49
C SER A 13 15.63 -10.52 13.85
N VAL A 14 15.27 -11.37 12.89
CA VAL A 14 16.23 -12.23 12.14
C VAL A 14 16.79 -11.49 10.93
N GLY A 15 16.02 -10.57 10.37
CA GLY A 15 16.40 -9.77 9.21
C GLY A 15 15.22 -8.99 8.67
N LYS A 16 15.38 -8.37 7.50
CA LYS A 16 14.33 -7.63 6.81
C LYS A 16 13.72 -8.47 5.70
N CYS A 17 12.39 -8.56 5.66
CA CYS A 17 11.67 -9.24 4.60
C CYS A 17 11.90 -8.52 3.26
N LYS A 18 12.30 -9.25 2.22
CA LYS A 18 12.50 -8.66 0.89
C LYS A 18 11.21 -8.32 0.15
N VAL A 19 10.07 -8.90 0.55
CA VAL A 19 8.77 -8.57 -0.04
C VAL A 19 8.23 -7.26 0.53
N CYS A 20 8.10 -7.18 1.86
CA CYS A 20 7.45 -6.06 2.52
C CYS A 20 8.43 -4.99 3.05
N GLY A 21 9.70 -5.34 3.24
CA GLY A 21 10.74 -4.46 3.77
C GLY A 21 10.80 -4.34 5.30
N GLU A 22 9.86 -4.97 6.01
CA GLU A 22 9.78 -4.91 7.47
C GLU A 22 10.70 -5.93 8.15
N ASP A 23 11.03 -5.65 9.41
CA ASP A 23 11.78 -6.56 10.25
C ASP A 23 10.95 -7.82 10.56
N VAL A 24 11.57 -8.97 10.35
CA VAL A 24 10.95 -10.28 10.55
C VAL A 24 11.22 -10.72 11.99
N PRO A 25 10.19 -10.85 12.84
CA PRO A 25 10.37 -11.33 14.20
C PRO A 25 10.78 -12.81 14.18
N ARG A 26 11.64 -13.22 15.12
CA ARG A 26 11.99 -14.64 15.32
C ARG A 26 10.73 -15.48 15.50
N GLY A 27 10.54 -16.49 14.65
CA GLY A 27 9.41 -17.41 14.68
C GLY A 27 8.38 -17.21 13.56
N GLU A 28 8.34 -16.03 12.92
CA GLU A 28 7.58 -15.82 11.68
C GLU A 28 8.50 -15.75 10.44
N ASP A 29 9.79 -16.02 10.61
CA ASP A 29 10.78 -16.04 9.55
C ASP A 29 10.73 -17.33 8.75
N MET A 30 10.65 -17.16 7.43
CA MET A 30 10.78 -18.22 6.45
C MET A 30 11.93 -17.86 5.54
N THR A 31 12.88 -18.80 5.38
CA THR A 31 13.99 -18.63 4.45
C THR A 31 13.70 -19.44 3.19
N VAL A 32 13.45 -18.75 2.08
CA VAL A 32 13.21 -19.36 0.76
C VAL A 32 14.24 -18.81 -0.21
N ASP A 33 14.98 -19.69 -0.89
CA ASP A 33 16.00 -19.30 -1.90
C ASP A 33 17.03 -18.28 -1.36
N ARG A 34 17.50 -18.52 -0.12
CA ARG A 34 18.44 -17.66 0.63
C ARG A 34 17.90 -16.26 0.99
N ILE A 35 16.60 -16.06 0.85
CA ILE A 35 15.93 -14.81 1.20
C ILE A 35 15.02 -15.03 2.41
N THR A 36 15.19 -14.19 3.43
CA THR A 36 14.31 -14.16 4.60
C THR A 36 13.04 -13.36 4.28
N ILE A 37 11.88 -13.97 4.51
CA ILE A 37 10.56 -13.37 4.33
C ILE A 37 9.65 -13.76 5.48
N HIS A 38 8.56 -13.01 5.70
CA HIS A 38 7.50 -13.47 6.59
C HIS A 38 6.74 -14.63 5.94
N THR A 39 6.31 -15.59 6.75
CA THR A 39 5.38 -16.66 6.33
C THR A 39 4.11 -16.11 5.67
N LYS A 40 3.64 -14.94 6.13
CA LYS A 40 2.46 -14.23 5.60
C LYS A 40 2.70 -13.54 4.27
N CYS A 41 3.94 -13.15 3.98
CA CYS A 41 4.31 -12.46 2.74
C CYS A 41 4.56 -13.42 1.57
N PHE A 42 4.56 -14.72 1.84
CA PHE A 42 4.78 -15.75 0.83
C PHE A 42 3.49 -16.07 0.06
N ILE A 43 3.05 -15.10 -0.72
CA ILE A 43 1.81 -15.13 -1.50
C ILE A 43 2.09 -14.80 -2.97
N CYS A 44 1.27 -15.34 -3.86
CA CYS A 44 1.33 -15.00 -5.28
C CYS A 44 0.75 -13.60 -5.52
N PRO A 45 1.44 -12.69 -6.21
CA PRO A 45 0.92 -11.35 -6.45
C PRO A 45 -0.32 -11.34 -7.36
N ILE A 46 -0.48 -12.35 -8.23
CA ILE A 46 -1.53 -12.38 -9.25
C ILE A 46 -2.85 -12.94 -8.68
N CYS A 47 -2.80 -14.09 -7.99
CA CYS A 47 -3.99 -14.72 -7.42
C CYS A 47 -4.13 -14.56 -5.91
N GLN A 48 -3.14 -13.95 -5.24
CA GLN A 48 -3.08 -13.79 -3.78
C GLN A 48 -3.13 -15.12 -3.00
N ALA A 49 -2.99 -16.26 -3.68
CA ALA A 49 -2.90 -17.56 -3.03
C ALA A 49 -1.57 -17.70 -2.28
N LYS A 50 -1.59 -18.41 -1.15
CA LYS A 50 -0.38 -18.76 -0.41
C LYS A 50 0.48 -19.69 -1.25
N CYS A 51 1.73 -19.31 -1.43
CA CYS A 51 2.72 -20.16 -2.07
C CYS A 51 3.19 -21.22 -1.07
N PHE A 52 3.53 -22.41 -1.57
CA PHE A 52 4.13 -23.46 -0.76
C PHE A 52 5.56 -23.69 -1.22
N VAL A 53 6.47 -23.90 -0.25
CA VAL A 53 7.87 -24.19 -0.53
C VAL A 53 7.93 -25.48 -1.37
N GLY A 54 8.46 -25.38 -2.58
CA GLY A 54 8.51 -26.47 -3.56
C GLY A 54 7.48 -26.43 -4.69
N SER A 55 6.41 -25.63 -4.58
CA SER A 55 5.39 -25.46 -5.64
C SER A 55 5.28 -24.00 -6.14
N CYS A 56 6.32 -23.22 -5.89
CA CYS A 56 6.42 -21.84 -6.32
C CYS A 56 7.79 -21.57 -6.90
N ALA A 57 7.84 -20.60 -7.80
CA ALA A 57 9.10 -20.13 -8.36
C ALA A 57 9.16 -18.60 -8.40
N ARG A 58 10.39 -18.10 -8.42
CA ARG A 58 10.71 -16.70 -8.62
C ARG A 58 11.00 -16.47 -10.10
N ASP A 59 10.47 -15.38 -10.65
CA ASP A 59 10.72 -14.97 -12.03
C ASP A 59 11.76 -13.84 -12.06
N GLN A 60 12.97 -14.18 -12.53
CA GLN A 60 14.09 -13.23 -12.58
C GLN A 60 13.87 -12.09 -13.58
N GLY A 61 13.06 -12.30 -14.62
CA GLY A 61 12.75 -11.27 -15.62
C GLY A 61 11.88 -10.15 -15.05
N VAL A 62 11.01 -10.49 -14.09
CA VAL A 62 10.13 -9.54 -13.41
C VAL A 62 10.81 -8.91 -12.19
N GLU A 63 11.71 -9.65 -11.54
CA GLU A 63 12.43 -9.23 -10.33
C GLU A 63 13.13 -7.88 -10.50
N SER A 64 13.80 -7.66 -11.64
CA SER A 64 14.54 -6.43 -11.93
C SER A 64 13.67 -5.16 -11.95
N ARG A 65 12.36 -5.26 -12.23
CA ARG A 65 11.47 -4.10 -12.35
C ARG A 65 10.51 -3.93 -11.17
N TYR A 66 10.07 -5.03 -10.58
CA TYR A 66 9.01 -5.03 -9.57
C TYR A 66 9.48 -5.51 -8.19
N GLY A 67 10.64 -6.18 -8.11
CA GLY A 67 11.16 -6.74 -6.88
C GLY A 67 10.90 -8.24 -6.73
N VAL A 68 11.26 -8.79 -5.57
CA VAL A 68 11.20 -10.23 -5.31
C VAL A 68 9.76 -10.66 -5.04
N TYR A 69 9.16 -11.38 -5.99
CA TYR A 69 7.85 -12.00 -5.83
C TYR A 69 7.90 -13.49 -6.20
N TRP A 70 7.07 -14.27 -5.51
CA TRP A 70 6.87 -15.69 -5.79
C TRP A 70 5.57 -15.91 -6.52
N TYR A 71 5.57 -16.79 -7.51
CA TYR A 71 4.38 -17.18 -8.26
C TYR A 71 4.02 -18.62 -7.92
N CYS A 72 2.71 -18.91 -7.80
CA CYS A 72 2.24 -20.29 -7.69
C CYS A 72 2.48 -21.05 -9.01
N GLY A 73 2.45 -22.38 -8.98
CA GLY A 73 2.73 -23.21 -10.16
C GLY A 73 1.92 -22.86 -11.42
N GLU A 74 0.66 -22.45 -11.26
CA GLU A 74 -0.18 -22.01 -12.38
C GLU A 74 0.27 -20.66 -12.97
N HIS A 75 0.59 -19.69 -12.10
CA HIS A 75 1.04 -18.36 -12.52
C HIS A 75 2.52 -18.30 -12.88
N MET A 76 3.30 -19.33 -12.53
CA MET A 76 4.70 -19.49 -12.91
C MET A 76 4.86 -19.68 -14.42
N LEU A 77 3.93 -20.39 -15.06
CA LEU A 77 4.00 -20.71 -16.49
C LEU A 77 3.56 -19.56 -17.40
N LEU A 78 2.99 -18.49 -16.85
CA LEU A 78 2.62 -17.34 -17.66
C LEU A 78 3.87 -16.68 -18.27
N PRO A 79 3.80 -16.21 -19.52
CA PRO A 79 4.90 -15.48 -20.12
C PRO A 79 5.16 -14.18 -19.34
N PRO A 80 6.42 -13.70 -19.30
CA PRO A 80 6.81 -12.54 -18.50
C PRO A 80 6.03 -11.28 -18.88
N GLY A 81 5.64 -11.11 -20.15
CA GLY A 81 4.80 -9.99 -20.60
C GLY A 81 3.46 -9.92 -19.86
N GLN A 82 2.73 -11.04 -19.77
CA GLN A 82 1.44 -11.10 -19.07
C GLN A 82 1.60 -10.90 -17.56
N LYS A 83 2.68 -11.42 -16.97
CA LYS A 83 3.00 -11.19 -15.55
C LYS A 83 3.18 -9.71 -15.28
N THR A 84 3.96 -9.01 -16.12
CA THR A 84 4.20 -7.58 -15.96
C THR A 84 2.95 -6.74 -16.18
N SER A 85 2.10 -7.08 -17.15
CA SER A 85 0.81 -6.41 -17.36
C SER A 85 -0.10 -6.55 -16.16
N LYS A 86 -0.27 -7.77 -15.64
CA LYS A 86 -1.10 -8.01 -14.45
C LYS A 86 -0.55 -7.31 -13.21
N LEU A 87 0.77 -7.31 -13.01
CA LEU A 87 1.39 -6.56 -11.91
C LEU A 87 1.20 -5.05 -12.04
N GLN A 88 1.23 -4.54 -13.26
CA GLN A 88 0.98 -3.13 -13.54
C GLN A 88 -0.49 -2.76 -13.31
N GLU A 89 -1.43 -3.61 -13.73
CA GLU A 89 -2.87 -3.48 -13.47
C GLU A 89 -3.17 -3.51 -11.97
N LEU A 90 -2.52 -4.41 -11.23
CA LEU A 90 -2.62 -4.50 -9.77
C LEU A 90 -1.86 -3.37 -9.05
N ASN A 91 -1.24 -2.47 -9.81
CA ASN A 91 -0.45 -1.34 -9.31
C ASN A 91 0.64 -1.77 -8.30
N MET A 92 1.21 -2.95 -8.47
CA MET A 92 2.33 -3.45 -7.66
C MET A 92 3.67 -2.84 -8.10
N GLY A 93 3.62 -1.66 -8.73
CA GLY A 93 4.70 -1.02 -9.45
C GLY A 93 5.69 -0.24 -8.59
N LYS A 94 6.97 -0.60 -8.76
CA LYS A 94 8.21 0.14 -8.47
C LYS A 94 8.36 0.72 -7.06
N GLY A 95 9.09 -0.06 -6.26
CA GLY A 95 9.85 0.46 -5.14
C GLY A 95 9.35 -0.12 -3.83
N HIS A 96 10.26 -0.78 -3.12
CA HIS A 96 10.18 -0.97 -1.69
C HIS A 96 9.69 0.32 -1.01
N LYS A 97 8.40 0.38 -0.69
CA LYS A 97 7.77 1.18 0.37
C LYS A 97 6.28 0.86 0.35
N LYS A 98 5.96 -0.29 0.95
CA LYS A 98 5.12 -0.41 2.14
C LYS A 98 4.67 -1.87 2.22
N ALA A 99 5.06 -2.52 3.30
CA ALA A 99 4.25 -3.59 3.84
C ALA A 99 2.81 -3.12 3.91
N ASN A 100 1.96 -3.83 3.20
CA ASN A 100 0.69 -4.22 3.74
C ASN A 100 0.46 -5.61 3.18
N GLY A 101 0.31 -6.59 4.07
CA GLY A 101 -0.52 -7.74 3.76
C GLY A 101 -1.93 -7.27 3.40
N PRO A 102 -2.86 -8.18 3.09
CA PRO A 102 -4.27 -7.82 2.95
C PRO A 102 -4.81 -7.30 4.29
N ALA A 103 -4.65 -6.01 4.50
CA ALA A 103 -5.28 -5.16 5.50
C ALA A 103 -5.60 -3.80 4.86
N ALA A 104 -5.90 -3.78 3.57
CA ALA A 104 -6.51 -2.63 2.89
C ALA A 104 -8.03 -2.81 2.85
N GLY A 105 -8.63 -2.78 4.05
CA GLY A 105 -10.08 -2.74 4.25
C GLY A 105 -10.53 -1.63 5.20
N ALA A 106 -9.60 -0.80 5.69
CA ALA A 106 -9.90 0.23 6.69
C ALA A 106 -9.40 1.64 6.34
N GLN A 107 -8.45 1.79 5.40
CA GLN A 107 -7.94 3.11 4.97
C GLN A 107 -8.77 3.71 3.83
N ASP A 108 -9.42 2.88 3.02
CA ASP A 108 -10.21 3.30 1.87
C ASP A 108 -11.55 3.94 2.29
N VAL A 109 -12.13 3.50 3.41
CA VAL A 109 -13.35 4.11 4.00
C VAL A 109 -13.07 5.52 4.51
N LYS A 110 -11.96 5.72 5.24
CA LYS A 110 -11.58 7.05 5.77
C LYS A 110 -11.21 8.04 4.67
N LYS A 111 -10.62 7.57 3.57
CA LYS A 111 -10.31 8.42 2.42
C LYS A 111 -11.59 8.85 1.68
N ALA A 112 -12.54 7.93 1.49
CA ALA A 112 -13.83 8.24 0.89
C ALA A 112 -14.68 9.22 1.73
N GLU A 113 -14.69 9.04 3.06
CA GLU A 113 -15.40 9.94 3.98
C GLU A 113 -14.81 11.35 3.97
N LYS A 114 -13.48 11.46 4.03
CA LYS A 114 -12.77 12.75 3.99
C LYS A 114 -12.95 13.46 2.64
N THR A 115 -13.07 12.73 1.53
CA THR A 115 -13.37 13.31 0.21
C THR A 115 -14.80 13.87 0.14
N ARG A 116 -15.80 13.19 0.74
CA ARG A 116 -17.18 13.71 0.81
C ARG A 116 -17.28 14.97 1.66
N GLU A 117 -16.60 15.00 2.80
CA GLU A 117 -16.56 16.18 3.67
C GLU A 117 -15.88 17.38 2.99
N LEU A 118 -14.80 17.15 2.25
CA LEU A 118 -14.13 18.20 1.47
C LEU A 118 -15.01 18.73 0.33
N GLN A 119 -15.76 17.85 -0.35
CA GLN A 119 -16.70 18.24 -1.40
C GLN A 119 -17.88 19.07 -0.86
N ALA A 120 -18.36 18.78 0.35
CA ALA A 120 -19.40 19.58 1.00
C ALA A 120 -18.89 21.01 1.32
N LYS A 121 -17.70 21.13 1.92
CA LYS A 121 -17.08 22.43 2.23
C LYS A 121 -16.82 23.27 0.98
N LEU A 122 -16.44 22.63 -0.13
CA LEU A 122 -16.27 23.31 -1.43
C LEU A 122 -17.59 23.92 -1.94
N LYS A 123 -18.70 23.17 -1.85
CA LYS A 123 -20.02 23.67 -2.27
C LYS A 123 -20.49 24.84 -1.41
N GLU A 124 -20.31 24.77 -0.10
CA GLU A 124 -20.64 25.87 0.83
C GLU A 124 -19.81 27.12 0.53
N ALA A 125 -18.51 26.96 0.26
CA ALA A 125 -17.64 28.07 -0.12
C ALA A 125 -18.02 28.70 -1.47
N GLU A 126 -18.43 27.90 -2.46
CA GLU A 126 -18.95 28.40 -3.75
C GLU A 126 -20.24 29.20 -3.59
N GLU A 127 -21.15 28.76 -2.72
CA GLU A 127 -22.39 29.50 -2.43
C GLU A 127 -22.11 30.83 -1.73
N GLN A 128 -21.17 30.84 -0.78
CA GLN A 128 -20.71 32.07 -0.14
C GLN A 128 -20.09 33.05 -1.14
N ARG A 129 -19.25 32.56 -2.06
CA ARG A 129 -18.67 33.40 -3.13
C ARG A 129 -19.76 34.04 -4.00
N LYS A 130 -20.79 33.28 -4.39
CA LYS A 130 -21.91 33.80 -5.18
C LYS A 130 -22.70 34.87 -4.44
N LYS A 131 -22.95 34.68 -3.13
CA LYS A 131 -23.62 35.68 -2.29
C LYS A 131 -22.81 36.98 -2.23
N TYR A 132 -21.50 36.89 -2.00
CA TYR A 132 -20.61 38.06 -2.01
C TYR A 132 -20.59 38.75 -3.39
N GLU A 133 -20.51 37.99 -4.48
CA GLU A 133 -20.52 38.54 -5.83
C GLU A 133 -21.82 39.30 -6.14
N GLN A 134 -22.96 38.77 -5.69
CA GLN A 134 -24.26 39.44 -5.83
C GLN A 134 -24.29 40.76 -5.05
N LEU A 135 -23.79 40.74 -3.81
CA LEU A 135 -23.75 41.91 -2.92
C LEU A 135 -22.83 43.01 -3.48
N CYS A 136 -21.71 42.63 -4.10
CA CYS A 136 -20.85 43.55 -4.83
C CYS A 136 -21.57 44.20 -6.01
N LYS A 137 -22.32 43.43 -6.82
CA LYS A 137 -23.10 43.96 -7.95
C LYS A 137 -24.19 44.92 -7.48
N ASP A 138 -24.86 44.61 -6.38
CA ASP A 138 -25.90 45.47 -5.80
C ASP A 138 -25.32 46.80 -5.29
N LEU A 139 -24.16 46.76 -4.61
CA LEU A 139 -23.42 47.95 -4.19
C LEU A 139 -22.94 48.79 -5.37
N GLU A 140 -22.42 48.16 -6.43
CA GLU A 140 -22.03 48.86 -7.65
C GLU A 140 -23.24 49.53 -8.35
N ALA A 141 -24.40 48.88 -8.34
CA ALA A 141 -25.63 49.45 -8.87
C ALA A 141 -26.10 50.66 -8.06
N GLN A 142 -26.00 50.60 -6.73
CA GLN A 142 -26.31 51.73 -5.85
C GLN A 142 -25.36 52.92 -6.08
N LEU A 143 -24.06 52.66 -6.25
CA LEU A 143 -23.06 53.70 -6.54
C LEU A 143 -23.28 54.37 -7.90
N LYS A 144 -23.76 53.63 -8.91
CA LYS A 144 -24.10 54.19 -10.23
C LYS A 144 -25.41 54.99 -10.25
N ALA A 145 -26.25 54.84 -9.23
CA ALA A 145 -27.52 55.55 -9.12
C ALA A 145 -27.41 56.89 -8.36
N LEU A 146 -26.24 57.16 -7.75
CA LEU A 146 -25.86 58.45 -7.15
C LEU A 146 -25.09 59.30 -8.16
#